data_AF-A0A9P6QSC3-F1
#
_entry.id   AF-A0A9P6QSC3-F1
#
_cell.length_a   1.000
_cell.length_b   1.000
_cell.length_c   1.000
_cell.angle_alpha   90.00
_cell.angle_beta   90.00
_cell.angle_gamma   90.00
#
_symmetry.space_group_name_H-M   'P 1'
#
loop_
_entity.id
_entity.type
_entity.pdbx_description
1 polymer ?
#
loop_
_entity_poly.entity_id
_entity_poly.type
_entity_poly.pdbx_seq_one_letter_code
_entity_poly.pdbx_strand_id
1 'polypeptide(L)'
;MVKSLFLLTAFLTSSAFANYYVAIWNNARKSTELMVTRDRRLCVCLTNTQTYRIMNFSQSDVKIFRSSDCTGNYDTVETDIYDAQWVNSMSFGRSGIRSEDPDSCPNYLA
;
A
#
# COMPACT_ATOMS: atom_id res chain seq x y z
N MET A 1 1.38 51.52 27.95
CA MET A 1 0.33 50.58 27.49
C MET A 1 0.97 49.60 26.54
N VAL A 2 1.28 48.39 27.02
CA VAL A 2 1.85 47.32 26.20
C VAL A 2 0.68 46.68 25.46
N LYS A 3 0.59 46.88 24.14
CA LYS A 3 -0.45 46.25 23.32
C LYS A 3 0.22 45.33 22.32
N SER A 4 0.59 44.16 22.82
CA SER A 4 1.01 43.00 22.04
C SER A 4 -0.13 42.64 21.08
N LEU A 5 0.16 42.55 19.78
CA LEU A 5 -0.72 41.87 18.85
C LEU A 5 0.09 41.03 17.87
N PHE A 6 0.36 39.81 18.36
CA PHE A 6 0.36 38.51 17.68
C PHE A 6 0.74 38.47 16.20
N LEU A 7 1.93 37.89 15.96
CA LEU A 7 2.34 37.32 14.68
C LEU A 7 1.27 36.34 14.16
N LEU A 8 0.66 36.68 13.03
CA LEU A 8 -0.01 35.72 12.16
C LEU A 8 1.08 34.90 11.44
N THR A 9 1.57 33.85 12.09
CA THR A 9 2.31 32.80 11.38
C THR A 9 1.27 31.97 10.63
N ALA A 10 1.13 32.27 9.34
CA ALA A 10 0.38 31.44 8.43
C ALA A 10 0.97 30.02 8.49
N PHE A 11 0.23 29.09 9.07
CA PHE A 11 0.46 27.66 8.91
C PHE A 11 0.25 27.34 7.43
N LEU A 12 1.32 27.48 6.64
CA LEU A 12 1.48 26.74 5.41
C LEU A 12 1.65 25.27 5.83
N THR A 13 0.55 24.59 6.12
CA THR A 13 0.56 23.14 6.08
C THR A 13 0.74 22.78 4.61
N SER A 14 2.00 22.66 4.17
CA SER A 14 2.29 21.90 2.97
C SER A 14 1.83 20.48 3.27
N SER A 15 0.61 20.15 2.87
CA SER A 15 0.21 18.76 2.76
C SER A 15 1.04 18.20 1.61
N ALA A 16 2.26 17.75 1.92
CA ALA A 16 3.03 16.93 1.00
C ALA A 16 2.09 15.77 0.59
N PHE A 17 1.75 15.73 -0.69
CA PHE A 17 0.88 14.71 -1.28
C PHE A 17 1.65 13.39 -1.31
N ALA A 18 1.76 12.70 -0.16
CA ALA A 18 2.44 11.42 -0.09
C ALA A 18 1.55 10.33 -0.72
N ASN A 19 2.05 9.70 -1.78
CA ASN A 19 1.48 8.46 -2.32
C ASN A 19 1.78 7.28 -1.38
N TYR A 20 1.06 6.18 -1.58
CA TYR A 20 1.28 4.94 -0.86
C TYR A 20 2.09 3.97 -1.72
N TYR A 21 3.13 3.39 -1.13
CA TYR A 21 4.08 2.52 -1.82
C TYR A 21 4.22 1.18 -1.12
N VAL A 22 4.30 0.14 -1.93
CA VAL A 22 4.65 -1.22 -1.50
C VAL A 22 5.60 -1.82 -2.53
N ALA A 23 6.58 -2.62 -2.09
CA ALA A 23 7.35 -3.45 -3.02
C ALA A 23 7.03 -4.92 -2.80
N ILE A 24 7.09 -5.65 -3.90
CA ILE A 24 6.98 -7.11 -3.90
C ILE A 24 8.23 -7.69 -4.53
N TRP A 25 8.66 -8.84 -4.01
CA TRP A 25 9.73 -9.63 -4.63
C TRP A 25 9.25 -11.06 -4.89
N ASN A 26 9.70 -11.65 -6.01
CA ASN A 26 9.48 -13.06 -6.33
C ASN A 26 10.64 -13.94 -5.83
N ASN A 27 10.45 -15.26 -5.82
CA ASN A 27 11.46 -16.21 -5.32
C ASN A 27 12.87 -16.05 -5.94
N ALA A 28 12.97 -15.50 -7.16
CA ALA A 28 14.23 -15.19 -7.84
C ALA A 28 14.88 -13.87 -7.39
N ARG A 29 14.36 -13.23 -6.33
CA ARG A 29 14.79 -11.93 -5.80
C ARG A 29 14.61 -10.75 -6.78
N LYS A 30 13.84 -10.90 -7.87
CA LYS A 30 13.38 -9.76 -8.68
C LYS A 30 12.34 -8.97 -7.88
N SER A 31 12.29 -7.66 -8.08
CA SER A 31 11.35 -6.77 -7.39
C SER A 31 10.69 -5.76 -8.29
N THR A 32 9.51 -5.32 -7.86
CA THR A 32 8.81 -4.17 -8.42
C THR A 32 8.15 -3.39 -7.30
N GLU A 33 7.97 -2.11 -7.53
CA GLU A 33 7.28 -1.19 -6.64
C GLU A 33 5.92 -0.85 -7.21
N LEU A 34 4.89 -0.93 -6.37
CA LEU A 34 3.53 -0.56 -6.70
C LEU A 34 3.17 0.70 -5.92
N MET A 35 2.47 1.61 -6.59
CA MET A 35 2.08 2.90 -6.05
C MET A 35 0.59 3.13 -6.24
N VAL A 36 -0.06 3.74 -5.24
CA VAL A 36 -1.41 4.28 -5.37
C VAL A 36 -1.48 5.69 -4.80
N THR A 37 -2.32 6.55 -5.38
CA THR A 37 -2.54 7.92 -4.91
C THR A 37 -3.26 7.94 -3.56
N ARG A 38 -3.14 9.05 -2.82
CA ARG A 38 -3.62 9.14 -1.42
C ARG A 38 -5.13 8.95 -1.24
N ASP A 39 -5.91 9.22 -2.27
CA ASP A 39 -7.36 9.15 -2.32
C ASP A 39 -7.88 7.79 -2.82
N ARG A 40 -6.98 6.86 -3.14
CA ARG A 40 -7.33 5.56 -3.70
C ARG A 40 -6.81 4.42 -2.85
N ARG A 41 -7.40 3.26 -3.09
CA ARG A 41 -6.98 1.98 -2.52
C ARG A 41 -7.05 0.95 -3.63
N LEU A 42 -5.95 0.25 -3.86
CA LEU A 42 -5.82 -0.70 -4.96
C LEU A 42 -5.83 -2.12 -4.40
N CYS A 43 -6.63 -3.02 -4.97
CA CYS A 43 -6.44 -4.45 -4.84
C CYS A 43 -5.56 -4.96 -5.99
N VAL A 44 -4.59 -5.81 -5.65
CA VAL A 44 -3.61 -6.37 -6.58
C VAL A 44 -3.66 -7.87 -6.45
N CYS A 45 -3.86 -8.59 -7.56
CA CYS A 45 -3.79 -10.05 -7.57
C CYS A 45 -2.34 -10.52 -7.71
N LEU A 46 -1.84 -11.24 -6.70
CA LEU A 46 -0.44 -11.69 -6.62
C LEU A 46 -0.25 -13.17 -6.93
N THR A 47 -1.34 -13.91 -7.19
CA THR A 47 -1.34 -15.37 -7.40
C THR A 47 -0.31 -15.82 -8.44
N ASN A 48 -0.14 -15.05 -9.52
CA ASN A 48 0.77 -15.39 -10.62
C ASN A 48 2.21 -14.87 -10.45
N THR A 49 2.52 -14.12 -9.38
CA THR A 49 3.81 -13.44 -9.18
C THR A 49 4.80 -14.24 -8.31
N GLN A 50 4.35 -15.30 -7.62
CA GLN A 50 5.16 -16.09 -6.67
C GLN A 50 5.89 -15.22 -5.64
N THR A 51 5.15 -14.31 -5.02
CA THR A 51 5.66 -13.31 -4.08
C THR A 51 6.26 -13.99 -2.84
N TYR A 52 7.54 -13.78 -2.54
CA TYR A 52 8.13 -14.23 -1.26
C TYR A 52 8.23 -13.12 -0.22
N ARG A 53 8.29 -11.85 -0.65
CA ARG A 53 8.39 -10.71 0.26
C ARG A 53 7.47 -9.60 -0.19
N ILE A 54 6.81 -8.99 0.79
CA ILE A 54 6.07 -7.75 0.63
C ILE A 54 6.65 -6.75 1.63
N MET A 55 7.08 -5.58 1.14
CA MET A 55 7.58 -4.48 1.95
C MET A 55 6.59 -3.33 1.89
N ASN A 56 6.27 -2.77 3.05
CA ASN A 56 5.44 -1.58 3.17
C ASN A 56 6.35 -0.37 3.44
N PHE A 57 6.59 0.48 2.43
CA PHE A 57 7.53 1.60 2.56
C PHE A 57 6.94 2.82 3.28
N SER A 58 5.64 3.02 3.14
CA SER A 58 4.91 4.15 3.72
C SER A 58 3.97 3.68 4.82
N GLN A 59 3.34 4.60 5.54
CA GLN A 59 2.22 4.29 6.44
C GLN A 59 0.97 3.86 5.65
N SER A 60 1.14 3.03 4.61
CA SER A 60 0.05 2.45 3.83
C SER A 60 -0.70 1.46 4.72
N ASP A 61 -2.02 1.52 4.66
CA ASP A 61 -2.85 0.46 5.24
C ASP A 61 -2.84 -0.73 4.27
N VAL A 62 -1.95 -1.69 4.50
CA VAL A 62 -1.77 -2.88 3.65
C VAL A 62 -2.49 -4.07 4.27
N LYS A 63 -3.36 -4.70 3.50
CA LYS A 63 -4.09 -5.92 3.83
C LYS A 63 -3.75 -7.00 2.84
N ILE A 64 -3.47 -8.20 3.31
CA ILE A 64 -3.12 -9.36 2.47
C ILE A 64 -4.17 -10.46 2.64
N PHE A 65 -4.44 -11.17 1.54
CA PHE A 65 -5.54 -12.11 1.45
C PHE A 65 -5.09 -13.42 0.83
N ARG A 66 -5.78 -14.49 1.23
CA ARG A 66 -5.71 -15.79 0.56
C ARG A 66 -6.65 -15.88 -0.66
N SER A 67 -7.59 -14.95 -0.81
CA SER A 67 -8.34 -14.82 -2.07
C SER A 67 -7.53 -14.06 -3.11
N SER A 68 -7.91 -14.15 -4.39
CA SER A 68 -7.27 -13.43 -5.49
C SER A 68 -7.85 -12.04 -5.77
N ASP A 69 -8.88 -11.64 -5.02
CA ASP A 69 -9.74 -10.46 -5.29
C ASP A 69 -9.92 -9.53 -4.07
N CYS A 70 -9.06 -9.64 -3.06
CA CYS A 70 -9.11 -8.89 -1.80
C CYS A 70 -10.45 -9.00 -1.04
N THR A 71 -11.05 -10.19 -1.05
CA THR A 71 -12.25 -10.52 -0.29
C THR A 71 -11.97 -11.52 0.82
N GLY A 72 -12.88 -11.58 1.80
CA GLY A 72 -12.77 -12.49 2.94
C GLY A 72 -11.84 -11.97 4.04
N ASN A 73 -11.29 -12.90 4.82
CA ASN A 73 -10.40 -12.59 5.94
C ASN A 73 -9.05 -12.08 5.43
N TYR A 74 -8.48 -11.13 6.17
CA TYR A 74 -7.20 -10.52 5.85
C TYR A 74 -6.30 -10.43 7.06
N ASP A 75 -5.00 -10.40 6.79
CA ASP A 75 -3.98 -9.97 7.74
C ASP A 75 -3.49 -8.57 7.36
N THR A 76 -3.03 -7.80 8.34
CA THR A 76 -2.47 -6.46 8.13
C THR A 76 -0.95 -6.51 8.11
N VAL A 77 -0.33 -5.76 7.20
CA VAL A 77 1.13 -5.70 7.02
C VAL A 77 1.65 -4.36 7.56
N GLU A 78 2.10 -4.38 8.82
CA GLU A 78 2.69 -3.20 9.48
C GLU A 78 4.15 -2.97 9.09
N THR A 79 4.87 -4.05 8.83
CA THR A 79 6.28 -4.08 8.42
C THR A 79 6.46 -5.15 7.33
N ASP A 80 7.68 -5.32 6.84
CA ASP A 80 8.03 -6.37 5.89
C ASP A 80 7.56 -7.76 6.34
N ILE A 81 6.95 -8.48 5.39
CA ILE A 81 6.68 -9.90 5.54
C ILE A 81 7.56 -10.70 4.58
N TYR A 82 7.96 -11.87 5.05
CA TYR A 82 8.70 -12.87 4.29
C TYR A 82 7.87 -14.14 4.18
N ASP A 83 8.29 -15.04 3.30
CA ASP A 83 7.58 -16.28 2.97
C ASP A 83 6.11 -16.05 2.60
N ALA A 84 5.87 -14.99 1.84
CA ALA A 84 4.55 -14.50 1.44
C ALA A 84 3.92 -15.28 0.25
N GLN A 85 4.41 -16.49 -0.08
CA GLN A 85 3.93 -17.23 -1.25
C GLN A 85 2.47 -17.67 -1.12
N TRP A 86 1.92 -17.64 0.09
CA TRP A 86 0.52 -17.93 0.37
C TRP A 86 -0.42 -16.75 0.10
N VAL A 87 0.12 -15.55 -0.14
CA VAL A 87 -0.66 -14.33 -0.41
C VAL A 87 -1.08 -14.32 -1.87
N ASN A 88 -2.39 -14.38 -2.10
CA ASN A 88 -2.97 -14.42 -3.44
C ASN A 88 -3.43 -13.05 -3.93
N SER A 89 -3.72 -12.12 -3.02
CA SER A 89 -3.95 -10.71 -3.34
C SER A 89 -3.58 -9.79 -2.18
N MET A 90 -3.39 -8.51 -2.49
CA MET A 90 -3.04 -7.48 -1.55
C MET A 90 -3.83 -6.21 -1.85
N SER A 91 -4.41 -5.63 -0.82
CA SER A 91 -5.10 -4.34 -0.85
C SER A 91 -4.25 -3.31 -0.12
N PHE A 92 -3.86 -2.21 -0.78
CA PHE A 92 -3.06 -1.16 -0.14
C PHE A 92 -3.54 0.24 -0.54
N GLY A 93 -3.28 1.21 0.34
CA GLY A 93 -3.66 2.61 0.15
C GLY A 93 -4.16 3.23 1.45
N ARG A 94 -5.05 4.23 1.34
CA ARG A 94 -5.65 4.88 2.51
C ARG A 94 -6.64 3.94 3.21
N SER A 95 -6.63 3.96 4.54
CA SER A 95 -7.64 3.25 5.34
C SER A 95 -9.02 3.92 5.20
N GLY A 96 -10.09 3.12 5.28
CA GLY A 96 -11.47 3.59 5.18
C GLY A 96 -11.98 3.84 3.75
N ILE A 97 -11.15 3.62 2.73
CA ILE A 97 -11.55 3.66 1.31
C ILE A 97 -11.72 2.24 0.80
N ARG A 98 -12.76 1.99 -0.01
CA ARG A 98 -12.96 0.69 -0.66
C ARG A 98 -11.86 0.46 -1.69
N SER A 99 -11.35 -0.77 -1.79
CA SER A 99 -10.45 -1.14 -2.88
C SER A 99 -11.16 -1.17 -4.22
N GLU A 100 -10.51 -0.57 -5.21
CA GLU A 100 -10.75 -0.80 -6.63
C GLU A 100 -9.93 -2.02 -7.07
N ASP A 101 -10.22 -2.58 -8.25
CA ASP A 101 -9.50 -3.74 -8.81
C ASP A 101 -9.66 -5.04 -7.96
N PRO A 102 -9.12 -6.21 -8.37
CA PRO A 102 -8.34 -6.50 -9.58
C PRO A 102 -9.21 -6.96 -10.76
N ASP A 103 -9.09 -6.25 -11.88
CA ASP A 103 -9.70 -6.68 -13.15
C ASP A 103 -8.90 -7.81 -13.85
N SER A 104 -7.65 -8.05 -13.42
CA SER A 104 -6.79 -9.11 -13.97
C SER A 104 -5.74 -9.59 -12.94
N CYS A 105 -5.08 -10.71 -13.23
CA CYS A 105 -4.01 -11.25 -12.39
C CYS A 105 -2.70 -11.45 -13.18
N PRO A 106 -1.93 -10.38 -13.46
CA PRO A 106 -0.69 -10.51 -14.20
C PRO A 106 0.43 -11.12 -13.33
N ASN A 107 1.50 -11.55 -13.98
CA ASN A 107 2.77 -11.79 -13.29
C ASN A 107 3.57 -10.47 -13.32
N TYR A 108 3.60 -9.76 -12.19
CA TYR A 108 4.26 -8.45 -12.09
C TYR A 108 5.80 -8.53 -12.18
N LEU A 109 6.38 -9.73 -12.17
CA LEU A 109 7.82 -9.97 -12.10
C LEU A 109 8.31 -11.01 -13.14
N ALA A 110 7.54 -11.23 -14.20
CA ALA A 110 7.94 -12.06 -15.34
C ALA A 110 9.28 -11.57 -15.93
#